data_AF-A0A961WMB6-F1
#
_entry.id   AF-A0A961WMB6-F1
#
_cell.length_a   1.000
_cell.length_b   1.000
_cell.length_c   1.000
_cell.angle_alpha   90.00
_cell.angle_beta   90.00
_cell.angle_gamma   90.00
#
_symmetry.space_group_name_H-M   'P 1'
#
loop_
_entity.id
_entity.type
_entity.pdbx_description
1 polymer ?
#
loop_
_entity_poly.entity_id
_entity_poly.type
_entity_poly.pdbx_seq_one_letter_code
_entity_poly.pdbx_strand_id
1 'polypeptide(L)'
;GTYVNTEGRAQVANRAAFPPGVAKEDWTILRALSARLGRTLGFDTLGELRAQMYKTAPQLARIGDVAPGDDAAALTRLAQAGGMADATDFAPVVADFYLTNPIARASAVMAELSALNAAASGHASLKAAE
;
A
#
# COMPACT_ATOMS: atom_id res chain seq x y z
N GLY A 1 6.36 9.85 1.95
CA GLY A 1 6.79 8.56 1.37
C GLY A 1 6.82 8.64 -0.15
N THR A 2 7.28 7.59 -0.82
CA THR A 2 7.13 7.41 -2.28
C THR A 2 6.10 6.32 -2.51
N TYR A 3 5.06 6.60 -3.29
CA TYR A 3 3.94 5.69 -3.57
C TYR A 3 3.82 5.48 -5.08
N VAL A 4 3.28 4.34 -5.51
CA VAL A 4 3.01 4.04 -6.92
C VAL A 4 1.54 3.69 -7.06
N ASN A 5 0.84 4.33 -8.01
CA ASN A 5 -0.56 4.03 -8.30
C ASN A 5 -0.68 2.84 -9.29
N THR A 6 -1.91 2.45 -9.63
CA THR A 6 -2.17 1.26 -10.46
C THR A 6 -1.74 1.39 -11.91
N GLU A 7 -1.55 2.61 -12.44
CA GLU A 7 -0.98 2.86 -13.77
C GLU A 7 0.56 2.89 -13.76
N GLY A 8 1.20 2.71 -12.59
CA GLY A 8 2.66 2.66 -12.45
C GLY A 8 3.35 3.99 -12.19
N ARG A 9 2.60 5.07 -11.95
CA ARG A 9 3.15 6.41 -11.69
C ARG A 9 3.70 6.53 -10.27
N ALA A 10 4.98 6.86 -10.13
CA ALA A 10 5.58 7.16 -8.83
C ALA A 10 5.23 8.57 -8.37
N GLN A 11 4.83 8.73 -7.11
CA GLN A 11 4.43 10.00 -6.49
C GLN A 11 5.14 10.17 -5.14
N VAL A 12 5.51 11.41 -4.81
CA VAL A 12 6.12 11.73 -3.52
C VAL A 12 5.11 12.49 -2.66
N ALA A 13 4.80 11.94 -1.49
CA ALA A 13 4.01 12.64 -0.49
C ALA A 13 4.90 13.57 0.35
N ASN A 14 4.43 14.80 0.55
CA ASN A 14 5.03 15.78 1.44
C ASN A 14 4.47 15.63 2.85
N ARG A 15 5.32 15.84 3.86
CA ARG A 15 4.88 15.78 5.26
C ARG A 15 4.00 16.99 5.58
N ALA A 16 2.77 16.72 6.00
CA ALA A 16 1.83 17.77 6.43
C ALA A 16 1.91 18.06 7.94
N ALA A 17 2.15 17.02 8.75
CA ALA A 17 2.25 17.13 10.21
C ALA A 17 3.33 16.18 10.75
N PHE A 18 3.76 16.40 11.99
CA PHE A 18 4.65 15.47 12.69
C PHE A 18 3.83 14.31 13.28
N PRO A 19 4.42 13.09 13.36
CA PRO A 19 3.77 11.95 14.02
C PRO A 19 3.42 12.29 15.48
N PRO A 20 2.26 11.83 16.00
CA PRO A 20 1.85 12.11 17.36
C PRO A 20 2.74 11.41 18.40
N GLY A 21 2.95 12.07 19.54
CA GLY A 21 3.65 11.51 20.69
C GLY A 21 5.07 11.06 20.34
N VAL A 22 5.38 9.77 20.59
CA VAL A 22 6.70 9.18 20.35
C VAL A 22 6.81 8.45 19.02
N ALA A 23 5.80 8.53 18.15
CA ALA A 23 5.83 7.90 16.83
C ALA A 23 7.02 8.39 15.97
N LYS A 24 7.41 7.56 15.00
CA LYS A 24 8.59 7.76 14.14
C LYS A 24 8.22 7.41 12.70
N GLU A 25 9.03 7.86 11.75
CA GLU A 25 8.85 7.49 10.34
C GLU A 25 9.16 5.99 10.16
N ASP A 26 8.35 5.25 9.41
CA ASP A 26 8.44 3.79 9.28
C ASP A 26 9.85 3.29 8.94
N TRP A 27 10.53 3.96 8.01
CA TRP A 27 11.88 3.57 7.58
C TRP A 27 12.91 3.73 8.71
N THR A 28 12.76 4.73 9.58
CA THR A 28 13.66 4.95 10.72
C THR A 28 13.50 3.85 11.77
N ILE A 29 12.28 3.32 11.95
CA ILE A 29 11.99 2.20 12.84
C ILE A 29 12.70 0.95 12.34
N LEU A 30 12.55 0.63 11.05
CA LEU A 30 13.22 -0.51 10.42
C LEU A 30 14.74 -0.36 10.45
N ARG A 31 15.26 0.85 10.19
CA ARG A 31 16.69 1.14 10.26
C ARG A 31 17.26 0.97 11.67
N ALA A 32 16.56 1.44 12.70
CA ALA A 32 16.99 1.27 14.09
C ALA A 32 16.94 -0.21 14.51
N LEU A 33 15.88 -0.93 14.15
CA LEU A 33 15.74 -2.36 14.41
C LEU A 33 16.88 -3.17 13.77
N SER A 34 17.25 -2.85 12.53
CA SER A 34 18.31 -3.54 11.79
C SER A 34 19.66 -3.55 12.53
N ALA A 35 20.01 -2.42 13.18
CA ALA A 35 21.22 -2.32 13.98
C ALA A 35 21.13 -3.21 15.24
N ARG A 36 19.96 -3.26 15.88
CA ARG A 36 19.75 -4.11 17.06
C ARG A 36 19.85 -5.60 16.76
N LEU A 37 19.54 -5.99 15.53
CA LEU A 37 19.63 -7.35 15.02
C LEU A 37 21.03 -7.70 14.46
N GLY A 38 22.00 -6.79 14.50
CA GLY A 38 23.33 -7.00 13.94
C GLY A 38 23.36 -7.06 12.41
N ARG A 39 22.29 -6.61 11.74
CA ARG A 39 22.15 -6.57 10.27
C ARG A 39 21.85 -5.15 9.81
N THR A 40 22.71 -4.22 10.18
CA THR A 40 22.55 -2.78 9.96
C THR A 40 22.31 -2.47 8.48
N LEU A 41 21.21 -1.79 8.16
CA LEU A 41 20.93 -1.30 6.80
C LEU A 41 21.89 -0.16 6.45
N GLY A 42 22.37 -0.14 5.19
CA GLY A 42 23.44 0.76 4.72
C GLY A 42 23.01 2.18 4.35
N PHE A 43 22.04 2.75 5.06
CA PHE A 43 21.59 4.13 4.88
C PHE A 43 21.22 4.74 6.24
N ASP A 44 21.47 6.02 6.44
CA ASP A 44 21.13 6.76 7.66
C ASP A 44 20.21 7.96 7.38
N THR A 45 20.02 8.31 6.11
CA THR A 45 19.10 9.38 5.69
C THR A 45 18.04 8.90 4.70
N LEU A 46 16.92 9.62 4.64
CA LEU A 46 15.87 9.35 3.64
C LEU A 46 16.38 9.51 2.19
N GLY A 47 17.37 10.39 1.97
CA GLY A 47 18.00 10.58 0.66
C GLY A 47 18.79 9.35 0.21
N GLU A 48 19.59 8.77 1.12
CA GLU A 48 20.33 7.53 0.86
C GLU A 48 19.40 6.34 0.66
N LEU A 49 18.35 6.22 1.47
CA LEU A 49 17.32 5.20 1.28
C LEU A 49 16.70 5.30 -0.12
N ARG A 50 16.29 6.51 -0.54
CA ARG A 50 15.75 6.74 -1.89
C ARG A 50 16.76 6.41 -2.98
N ALA A 51 18.03 6.80 -2.81
CA ALA A 51 19.08 6.45 -3.77
C ALA A 51 19.25 4.93 -3.92
N GLN A 52 19.15 4.17 -2.82
CA GLN A 52 19.15 2.70 -2.88
C GLN A 52 17.88 2.15 -3.56
N MET A 53 16.70 2.67 -3.19
CA MET A 53 15.44 2.29 -3.84
C MET A 53 15.48 2.51 -5.35
N TYR A 54 16.04 3.62 -5.81
CA TYR A 54 16.15 3.95 -7.24
C TYR A 54 17.16 3.08 -7.98
N LYS A 55 18.22 2.62 -7.31
CA LYS A 55 19.13 1.62 -7.88
C LYS A 55 18.44 0.28 -8.08
N THR A 56 17.61 -0.14 -7.12
CA THR A 56 16.87 -1.41 -7.18
C THR A 56 15.67 -1.35 -8.13
N ALA A 57 14.95 -0.22 -8.15
CA ALA A 57 13.74 0.00 -8.94
C ALA A 57 13.79 1.40 -9.57
N PRO A 58 14.45 1.56 -10.74
CA PRO A 58 14.66 2.86 -11.39
C PRO A 58 13.39 3.64 -11.72
N GLN A 59 12.27 2.94 -11.94
CA GLN A 59 10.95 3.56 -12.16
C GLN A 59 10.51 4.43 -10.98
N LEU A 60 10.96 4.16 -9.76
CA LEU A 60 10.64 4.96 -8.58
C LEU A 60 11.29 6.36 -8.61
N ALA A 61 12.29 6.59 -9.46
CA ALA A 61 12.91 7.90 -9.66
C ALA A 61 12.16 8.77 -10.68
N ARG A 62 11.29 8.18 -11.50
CA ARG A 62 10.52 8.87 -12.55
C ARG A 62 9.23 9.47 -11.97
N ILE A 63 9.41 10.43 -11.05
CA ILE A 63 8.30 11.00 -10.30
C ILE A 63 7.34 11.72 -11.24
N GLY A 64 6.06 11.33 -11.19
CA GLY A 64 5.01 11.91 -11.99
C GLY A 64 4.88 11.33 -13.39
N ASP A 65 5.77 10.42 -13.83
CA ASP A 65 5.73 9.82 -15.16
C ASP A 65 5.18 8.39 -15.14
N VAL A 66 4.57 7.99 -16.25
CA VAL A 66 4.17 6.59 -16.51
C VAL A 66 5.03 6.07 -17.65
N ALA A 67 5.57 4.87 -17.47
CA ALA A 67 6.32 4.16 -18.49
C ALA A 67 5.61 2.84 -18.83
N PRO A 68 5.67 2.38 -20.09
CA PRO A 68 5.26 1.03 -20.44
C PRO A 68 6.01 -0.01 -19.60
N GLY A 69 5.35 -1.15 -19.34
CA GLY A 69 6.02 -2.30 -18.76
C GLY A 69 7.25 -2.71 -19.56
N ASP A 70 8.31 -3.10 -18.87
CA ASP A 70 9.61 -3.46 -19.44
C ASP A 70 9.61 -4.84 -20.12
N ASP A 71 8.60 -5.66 -19.86
CA ASP A 71 8.52 -7.03 -20.36
C ASP A 71 7.25 -7.29 -21.17
N ALA A 72 7.37 -7.08 -22.49
CA ALA A 72 6.30 -7.36 -23.45
C ALA A 72 5.87 -8.84 -23.49
N ALA A 73 6.73 -9.77 -23.03
CA ALA A 73 6.45 -11.19 -22.99
C ALA A 73 5.86 -11.66 -21.65
N ALA A 74 5.75 -10.78 -20.64
CA ALA A 74 5.25 -11.14 -19.32
C ALA A 74 3.83 -11.71 -19.38
N LEU A 75 2.95 -11.12 -20.18
CA LEU A 75 1.59 -11.62 -20.37
C LEU A 75 1.57 -13.00 -21.05
N THR A 76 2.44 -13.21 -22.04
CA THR A 76 2.58 -14.51 -22.72
C THR A 76 3.05 -15.58 -21.74
N ARG A 77 4.05 -15.28 -20.90
CA ARG A 77 4.52 -16.23 -19.88
C ARG A 77 3.46 -16.47 -18.80
N LEU A 78 2.72 -15.44 -18.39
CA LEU A 78 1.60 -15.59 -17.47
C LEU A 78 0.51 -16.49 -18.06
N ALA A 79 0.19 -16.34 -19.33
CA ALA A 79 -0.78 -17.20 -20.02
C ALA A 79 -0.32 -18.67 -20.12
N GLN A 80 1.00 -18.92 -20.09
CA GLN A 80 1.58 -20.25 -20.04
C GLN A 80 1.69 -20.82 -18.63
N ALA A 81 1.61 -19.97 -17.59
CA ALA A 81 1.54 -20.39 -16.20
C ALA A 81 0.15 -21.00 -15.97
N GLY A 82 0.01 -22.28 -16.33
CA GLY A 82 -1.22 -23.03 -16.13
C GLY A 82 -1.66 -23.05 -14.67
N GLY A 83 -2.92 -23.41 -14.46
CA GLY A 83 -3.52 -23.59 -13.15
C GLY A 83 -4.92 -24.13 -13.32
N MET A 84 -5.37 -24.98 -12.40
CA MET A 84 -6.78 -25.38 -12.35
C MET A 84 -7.54 -24.33 -11.56
N ALA A 85 -8.55 -23.72 -12.18
CA ALA A 85 -9.53 -22.94 -11.46
C ALA A 85 -10.31 -23.89 -10.53
N ASP A 86 -10.46 -23.48 -9.28
CA ASP A 86 -11.42 -24.10 -8.39
C ASP A 86 -12.85 -23.68 -8.78
N ALA A 87 -13.85 -24.47 -8.39
CA ALA A 87 -15.26 -24.18 -8.65
C ALA A 87 -15.84 -23.06 -7.76
N THR A 88 -14.98 -22.35 -7.02
CA THR A 88 -15.37 -21.23 -6.16
C THR A 88 -15.76 -20.01 -6.98
N ASP A 89 -16.93 -19.44 -6.68
CA ASP A 89 -17.40 -18.22 -7.30
C ASP A 89 -16.51 -17.00 -6.97
N PHE A 90 -16.47 -16.04 -7.89
CA PHE A 90 -15.85 -14.75 -7.59
C PHE A 90 -16.61 -14.03 -6.48
N ALA A 91 -15.91 -13.69 -5.40
CA ALA A 91 -16.41 -12.89 -4.30
C ALA A 91 -15.80 -11.47 -4.32
N PRO A 92 -16.52 -10.47 -3.79
CA PRO A 92 -15.94 -9.13 -3.63
C PRO A 92 -14.74 -9.18 -2.68
N VAL A 93 -13.57 -8.77 -3.16
CA VAL A 93 -12.34 -8.68 -2.34
C VAL A 93 -12.48 -7.60 -1.26
N VAL A 94 -13.26 -6.56 -1.54
CA VAL A 94 -13.58 -5.50 -0.59
C VAL A 94 -15.03 -5.67 -0.15
N ALA A 95 -15.21 -6.18 1.07
CA ALA A 95 -16.53 -6.40 1.66
C ALA A 95 -17.25 -5.08 2.01
N ASP A 96 -16.49 -4.08 2.45
CA ASP A 96 -17.01 -2.75 2.76
C ASP A 96 -16.03 -1.67 2.29
N PHE A 97 -16.49 -0.85 1.36
CA PHE A 97 -15.73 0.25 0.79
C PHE A 97 -15.29 1.28 1.84
N TYR A 98 -16.10 1.51 2.87
CA TYR A 98 -15.83 2.53 3.88
C TYR A 98 -14.84 2.07 4.96
N LEU A 99 -14.56 0.76 5.07
CA LEU A 99 -13.74 0.17 6.15
C LEU A 99 -12.49 -0.58 5.64
N THR A 100 -11.95 -0.14 4.51
CA THR A 100 -10.87 -0.85 3.76
C THR A 100 -9.51 -0.87 4.45
N ASN A 101 -9.18 0.15 5.24
CA ASN A 101 -7.85 0.32 5.83
C ASN A 101 -7.93 0.81 7.28
N PRO A 102 -6.84 0.75 8.08
CA PRO A 102 -6.88 1.15 9.49
C PRO A 102 -7.31 2.60 9.73
N ILE A 103 -6.98 3.54 8.84
CA ILE A 103 -7.38 4.95 8.97
C ILE A 103 -8.89 5.07 8.80
N ALA A 104 -9.45 4.40 7.78
CA ALA A 104 -10.89 4.40 7.53
C ALA A 104 -11.66 3.69 8.65
N ARG A 105 -11.13 2.59 9.20
CA ARG A 105 -11.76 1.87 10.32
C ARG A 105 -11.78 2.66 11.63
N ALA A 106 -10.78 3.50 11.87
CA ALA A 106 -10.74 4.36 13.05
C ALA A 106 -11.59 5.65 12.89
N SER A 107 -12.21 5.87 11.72
CA SER A 107 -13.00 7.08 11.44
C SER A 107 -14.46 6.89 11.80
N ALA A 108 -14.97 7.72 12.72
CA ALA A 108 -16.39 7.76 13.07
C ALA A 108 -17.27 8.07 11.85
N VAL A 109 -16.82 8.98 10.97
CA VAL A 109 -17.56 9.35 9.75
C VAL A 109 -17.68 8.16 8.80
N MET A 110 -16.61 7.39 8.62
CA MET A 110 -16.66 6.21 7.75
C MET A 110 -17.54 5.10 8.34
N ALA A 111 -17.56 4.96 9.67
CA ALA A 111 -18.46 4.03 10.35
C ALA A 111 -19.94 4.38 10.13
N GLU A 112 -20.30 5.67 10.20
CA GLU A 112 -21.67 6.13 9.88
C GLU A 112 -22.04 5.85 8.43
N LEU A 113 -21.14 6.11 7.47
CA LEU A 113 -21.38 5.84 6.05
C LEU A 113 -21.54 4.34 5.76
N SER A 114 -20.74 3.48 6.41
CA SER A 114 -20.90 2.03 6.35
C SER A 114 -22.28 1.58 6.84
N ALA A 115 -22.73 2.10 7.99
CA ALA A 115 -24.04 1.78 8.56
C ALA A 115 -25.21 2.21 7.65
N LEU A 116 -25.13 3.42 7.07
CA LEU A 116 -26.12 3.89 6.10
C LEU A 116 -26.15 3.02 4.84
N ASN A 117 -24.99 2.63 4.32
CA ASN A 117 -24.91 1.77 3.15
C ASN A 117 -25.47 0.37 3.42
N ALA A 118 -25.19 -0.20 4.59
CA ALA A 118 -25.73 -1.48 5.03
C ALA A 118 -27.25 -1.45 5.14
N ALA A 119 -27.80 -0.39 5.74
CA ALA A 119 -29.25 -0.18 5.86
C ALA A 119 -29.94 -0.02 4.49
N ALA A 120 -29.30 0.67 3.54
CA ALA A 120 -29.84 0.84 2.19
C ALA A 120 -29.75 -0.44 1.33
N SER A 121 -28.72 -1.25 1.54
CA SER A 121 -28.41 -2.42 0.71
C SER A 121 -28.96 -3.73 1.26
N GLY A 122 -29.62 -3.72 2.42
CA GLY A 122 -30.12 -4.92 3.11
C GLY A 122 -29.02 -5.91 3.56
N HIS A 123 -27.76 -5.48 3.57
CA HIS A 123 -26.61 -6.29 3.95
C HIS A 123 -26.24 -6.06 5.42
N ALA A 124 -25.66 -7.07 6.07
CA ALA A 124 -25.19 -6.96 7.46
C ALA A 124 -24.04 -5.94 7.56
N SER A 125 -24.15 -4.98 8.49
CA SER A 125 -23.09 -4.01 8.77
C SER A 125 -21.88 -4.68 9.41
N LEU A 126 -20.67 -4.42 8.90
CA LEU A 126 -19.44 -4.76 9.62
C LEU A 126 -19.26 -3.79 10.79
N LYS A 127 -18.86 -4.31 11.96
CA LYS A 127 -18.56 -3.46 13.11
C LYS A 127 -17.24 -2.72 12.88
N ALA A 128 -17.23 -1.41 13.10
CA ALA A 128 -16.00 -0.64 13.19
C ALA A 128 -15.13 -1.18 14.35
N ALA A 129 -13.80 -1.07 14.20
CA ALA A 129 -12.87 -1.50 15.24
C ALA A 129 -12.88 -0.49 16.39
N GLU A 130 -13.05 -0.99 17.62
CA GLU A 130 -12.77 -0.24 18.87
C GLU A 130 -11.27 -0.06 19.08
#